data_AF-A0A3D0UWP4-F1
#
_entry.id   AF-A0A3D0UWP4-F1
#
_cell.length_a   1.000
_cell.length_b   1.000
_cell.length_c   1.000
_cell.angle_alpha   90.00
_cell.angle_beta   90.00
_cell.angle_gamma   90.00
#
_symmetry.space_group_name_H-M   'P 1'
#
loop_
_entity.id
_entity.type
_entity.pdbx_description
1 polymer ?
#
loop_
_entity_poly.entity_id
_entity_poly.type
_entity_poly.pdbx_seq_one_letter_code
_entity_poly.pdbx_strand_id
1 'polypeptide(L)' 'MISLALAIFNVLPIPALDGGRLLGVLIQWIAKLKPEKYFTIEGYFNMIFFVLLMGLGVYIILKDLIRFW' A
#
# COMPACT_ATOMS: atom_id res chain seq x y z
N MET A 1 19.03 -5.24 15.61
CA MET A 1 19.40 -4.48 14.38
C MET A 1 18.35 -4.65 13.29
N ILE A 2 17.86 -5.86 12.97
CA ILE A 2 16.81 -6.11 11.96
C ILE A 2 15.46 -5.44 12.31
N SER A 3 15.07 -5.44 13.58
CA SER A 3 13.83 -4.79 14.06
C SER A 3 13.78 -3.28 13.78
N LEU A 4 14.93 -2.58 13.80
CA LEU A 4 14.98 -1.15 13.48
C LEU A 4 14.76 -0.91 11.98
N ALA A 5 15.34 -1.74 11.11
CA ALA A 5 15.06 -1.70 9.68
C ALA A 5 13.59 -1.98 9.41
N LEU A 6 13.00 -3.01 10.04
CA LEU A 6 11.57 -3.33 9.91
C LEU A 6 10.65 -2.20 10.40
N ALA A 7 11.02 -1.52 11.50
CA ALA A 7 10.29 -0.38 12.03
C ALA A 7 10.38 0.83 11.09
N ILE A 8 11.56 1.10 10.51
CA ILE A 8 11.74 2.15 9.51
C ILE A 8 10.94 1.84 8.23
N PHE A 9 10.94 0.58 7.78
CA PHE A 9 10.14 0.14 6.63
C PHE A 9 8.63 0.15 6.88
N ASN A 10 8.18 -0.10 8.12
CA ASN A 10 6.77 0.07 8.50
C ASN A 10 6.41 1.56 8.57
N VAL A 11 7.28 2.43 9.07
CA VAL A 11 7.01 3.89 9.14
C VAL A 11 7.12 4.57 7.77
N LEU A 12 7.72 3.93 6.76
CA LEU A 12 7.69 4.45 5.41
C LEU A 12 6.24 4.43 4.88
N PRO A 13 5.73 5.54 4.31
CA PRO A 13 4.38 5.65 3.77
C PRO A 13 4.29 4.92 2.43
N ILE A 14 4.52 3.61 2.43
CA ILE A 14 4.37 2.75 1.27
C ILE A 14 3.00 2.10 1.40
N PRO A 15 2.03 2.46 0.54
CA PRO A 15 0.69 1.89 0.54
C PRO A 15 0.77 0.41 0.11
N ALA A 16 1.00 -0.47 1.08
CA ALA A 16 0.94 -1.94 0.98
C ALA A 16 1.37 -2.66 2.29
N LEU A 17 2.19 -2.04 3.15
CA LEU A 17 2.99 -2.74 4.17
C LEU A 17 2.62 -2.39 5.64
N ASP A 18 1.32 -2.26 5.95
CA ASP A 18 0.75 -1.96 7.28
C ASP A 18 0.93 -0.54 7.87
N GLY A 19 2.11 0.09 7.81
CA GLY A 19 2.30 1.40 8.47
C GLY A 19 1.91 2.65 7.68
N GLY A 20 1.51 2.51 6.40
CA GLY A 20 0.86 3.57 5.63
C GLY A 20 -0.44 4.07 6.26
N ARG A 21 -1.17 3.19 6.96
CA ARG A 21 -2.44 3.48 7.64
C ARG A 21 -2.27 4.32 8.90
N LEU A 22 -1.21 4.05 9.67
CA LEU A 22 -0.87 4.82 10.87
C LEU A 22 -0.45 6.26 10.51
N LEU A 23 0.35 6.42 9.45
CA LEU A 23 0.72 7.75 8.95
C LEU A 23 -0.44 8.48 8.25
N GLY A 24 -1.34 7.78 7.55
CA GLY A 24 -2.55 8.38 6.98
C GLY A 24 -3.49 8.92 8.06
N VAL A 25 -3.63 8.21 9.19
CA VAL A 25 -4.36 8.70 10.37
C VAL A 25 -3.64 9.89 11.03
N LEU A 26 -2.31 9.90 11.12
CA LEU A 26 -1.54 11.05 11.63
C LEU A 26 -1.68 12.29 10.71
N ILE A 27 -1.60 12.11 9.40
CA ILE A 27 -1.79 13.18 8.41
C ILE A 27 -3.23 13.71 8.47
N GLN A 28 -4.24 12.83 8.58
CA GLN A 28 -5.62 13.25 8.84
C GLN A 28 -5.76 14.10 10.09
N TRP A 29 -5.12 13.67 11.18
CA TRP A 29 -5.19 14.33 12.46
C TRP A 29 -4.59 15.73 12.38
N ILE A 30 -3.47 15.88 11.66
CA ILE A 30 -2.85 17.17 11.33
C ILE A 30 -3.74 17.99 10.38
N ALA A 31 -4.35 17.37 9.37
CA ALA A 31 -5.17 18.02 8.35
C ALA A 31 -6.63 18.29 8.79
N LYS A 32 -7.02 17.91 10.02
CA LYS A 32 -8.38 18.05 10.57
C LYS A 32 -9.50 17.55 9.63
N LEU A 33 -9.22 16.49 8.87
CA LEU A 33 -10.22 15.85 8.01
C LEU A 33 -11.11 14.92 8.85
N LYS A 34 -12.41 14.83 8.49
CA LYS A 34 -13.34 13.94 9.21
C LYS A 34 -12.92 12.47 9.04
N PRO A 35 -12.77 11.70 10.14
CA PRO A 35 -12.21 10.35 10.13
C PRO A 35 -13.03 9.35 9.30
N GLU A 36 -14.34 9.54 9.23
CA GLU A 36 -15.29 8.67 8.53
C GLU A 36 -15.04 8.59 7.02
N LYS A 37 -14.64 9.71 6.39
CA LYS A 37 -14.40 9.75 4.94
C LYS A 37 -13.05 9.19 4.55
N TYR A 38 -12.02 9.41 5.36
CA TYR A 38 -10.67 9.02 4.99
C TYR A 38 -10.43 7.53 5.13
N PHE A 39 -10.97 6.89 6.17
CA PHE A 39 -10.79 5.44 6.38
C PHE A 39 -11.37 4.61 5.22
N THR A 40 -12.46 5.10 4.64
CA THR A 40 -13.08 4.51 3.44
C THR A 40 -12.15 4.69 2.23
N ILE A 41 -11.67 5.91 1.99
CA ILE A 41 -10.81 6.23 0.83
C ILE A 41 -9.48 5.46 0.89
N GLU A 42 -8.88 5.37 2.06
CA GLU A 42 -7.59 4.70 2.28
C GLU A 42 -7.68 3.19 2.04
N GLY A 43 -8.76 2.54 2.50
CA GLY A 43 -9.02 1.13 2.23
C GLY A 43 -9.19 0.83 0.74
N TYR A 44 -9.94 1.67 0.02
CA TYR A 44 -10.09 1.55 -1.43
C TYR A 44 -8.77 1.79 -2.16
N PHE A 45 -7.99 2.80 -1.76
CA PHE A 45 -6.72 3.12 -2.41
C PHE A 45 -5.71 1.98 -2.24
N ASN A 46 -5.60 1.43 -1.02
CA ASN A 46 -4.72 0.30 -0.74
C ASN A 46 -5.16 -0.95 -1.51
N MET A 47 -6.46 -1.22 -1.57
CA MET A 47 -6.99 -2.37 -2.31
C MET A 47 -6.79 -2.22 -3.83
N ILE A 48 -7.02 -1.02 -4.38
CA ILE A 48 -6.74 -0.72 -5.80
C ILE A 48 -5.26 -0.94 -6.11
N PHE A 49 -4.36 -0.41 -5.28
CA PHE A 49 -2.92 -0.52 -5.50
C PHE A 49 -2.45 -1.97 -5.36
N PHE A 50 -2.98 -2.71 -4.38
CA PHE A 50 -2.71 -4.13 -4.20
C PHE A 50 -3.17 -4.96 -5.40
N VAL A 51 -4.41 -4.78 -5.86
CA VAL A 51 -4.94 -5.48 -7.04
C VAL A 51 -4.15 -5.11 -8.29
N LEU A 52 -3.73 -3.86 -8.43
CA LEU A 52 -2.91 -3.39 -9.55
C LEU A 52 -1.54 -4.07 -9.55
N LEU A 53 -0.86 -4.15 -8.40
CA LEU A 53 0.42 -4.84 -8.27
C LEU A 53 0.28 -6.35 -8.56
N MET A 54 -0.75 -6.99 -8.02
CA MET A 54 -1.03 -8.41 -8.28
C MET A 54 -1.35 -8.65 -9.76
N GLY A 55 -2.15 -7.78 -10.38
CA GLY A 55 -2.48 -7.85 -11.80
C GLY A 55 -1.26 -7.64 -12.70
N LEU A 56 -0.36 -6.73 -12.34
CA LEU A 56 0.93 -6.54 -13.01
C LEU A 56 1.80 -7.80 -12.94
N GLY A 57 1.84 -8.46 -11.79
CA GLY A 57 2.54 -9.74 -11.62
C GLY A 57 1.98 -10.82 -12.55
N VAL A 58 0.66 -10.99 -12.57
CA VAL A 58 -0.02 -11.95 -13.48
C VAL A 58 0.26 -11.59 -14.94
N TYR A 59 0.16 -10.32 -15.32
CA TYR A 59 0.44 -9.86 -16.68
C TYR A 59 1.87 -10.18 -17.12
N ILE A 60 2.85 -9.93 -16.25
CA ILE A 60 4.26 -10.25 -16.52
C ILE A 60 4.43 -11.76 -16.71
N ILE A 61 3.85 -12.58 -15.82
CA ILE A 61 3.93 -14.05 -15.92
C ILE A 61 3.33 -14.55 -17.24
N LEU A 62 2.16 -14.04 -17.64
CA LEU A 62 1.54 -14.41 -18.91
C LEU A 62 2.39 -13.99 -20.11
N LYS A 63 2.96 -12.79 -20.07
CA LYS A 63 3.85 -12.29 -21.13
C LYS A 63 5.13 -13.11 -21.22
N ASP A 64 5.68 -13.54 -20.09
CA ASP A 64 6.87 -14.38 -20.04
C ASP A 64 6.56 -15.79 -20.57
N LEU A 65 5.42 -16.37 -20.20
CA LEU A 65 4.98 -17.69 -20.67
C LEU A 65 4.74 -17.73 -22.19
N ILE A 66 4.13 -16.68 -22.75
CA ILE A 66 3.91 -16.54 -24.20
C ILE A 66 5.22 -16.30 -24.94
N ARG A 67 6.19 -15.60 -24.32
CA ARG A 67 7.49 -15.34 -24.93
C ARG A 67 8.42 -16.56 -24.90
N PHE A 68 8.26 -17.41 -23.88
CA PHE A 68 9.09 -18.59 -23.68
C PHE A 68 8.66 -19.79 -24.54
N TRP A 69 7.44 -19.77 -25.08
CA TRP A 69 6.93 -20.75 -26.04
C TRP A 69 7.10 -20.24 -27.48
#